data_AF-A0A5B2VR33-F1
#
_entry.id   AF-A0A5B2VR33-F1
#
_cell.length_a   1.000
_cell.length_b   1.000
_cell.length_c   1.000
_cell.angle_alpha   90.00
_cell.angle_beta   90.00
_cell.angle_gamma   90.00
#
_symmetry.space_group_name_H-M   'P 1'
#
loop_
_entity.id
_entity.type
_entity.pdbx_description
1 polymer ?
#
loop_
_entity_poly.entity_id
_entity_poly.type
_entity_poly.pdbx_seq_one_letter_code
_entity_poly.pdbx_strand_id
1 'polypeptide(L)'
;MKHKIKRGLRISRYIIYRETLVDYREQFWSALGAMVGIGAIAWLQGLTLGKEENIFLIGSFGASSVLVYGAIQSPLAQPRNLVGGHVVSALVGVTVHMLLADIIWITAPLAAALSIVAMQITKTLHPPGGATALIAVIGSEKIKSLGYWYVLSPVLTGCLILLMVALIFNNLTPARSYPNRSITSWRRRNRRARPRKHAPSMATRRG
;
A
#
# COMPACT_ATOMS: atom_id res chain seq x y z
N MET A 1 -14.04 -3.17 -40.76
CA MET A 1 -14.25 -2.36 -39.54
C MET A 1 -15.15 -3.04 -38.49
N LYS A 2 -16.35 -3.55 -38.85
CA LYS A 2 -17.31 -4.20 -37.92
C LYS A 2 -16.74 -5.39 -37.10
N HIS A 3 -15.85 -6.21 -37.66
CA HIS A 3 -15.23 -7.34 -36.94
C HIS A 3 -14.27 -6.92 -35.81
N LYS A 4 -13.54 -5.80 -35.97
CA LYS A 4 -12.64 -5.29 -34.91
C LYS A 4 -13.44 -4.77 -33.71
N ILE A 5 -14.57 -4.11 -33.98
CA ILE A 5 -15.49 -3.60 -32.94
C ILE A 5 -16.14 -4.76 -32.16
N LYS A 6 -16.64 -5.79 -32.85
CA LYS A 6 -17.22 -6.99 -32.20
C LYS A 6 -16.21 -7.73 -31.33
N ARG A 7 -14.94 -7.81 -31.76
CA ARG A 7 -13.85 -8.41 -30.97
C ARG A 7 -13.55 -7.59 -29.70
N GLY A 8 -13.46 -6.27 -29.83
CA GLY A 8 -13.24 -5.37 -28.68
C GLY A 8 -14.33 -5.51 -27.62
N LEU A 9 -15.61 -5.47 -28.03
CA LEU A 9 -16.75 -5.64 -27.14
C LEU A 9 -16.75 -6.99 -26.41
N ARG A 10 -16.39 -8.09 -27.11
CA ARG A 10 -16.30 -9.43 -26.50
C ARG A 10 -15.20 -9.50 -25.44
N ILE A 11 -14.04 -8.88 -25.71
CA ILE A 11 -12.91 -8.85 -24.77
C ILE A 11 -13.26 -8.00 -23.55
N SER A 12 -13.79 -6.78 -23.73
CA SER A 12 -14.19 -5.92 -22.60
C SER A 12 -15.23 -6.60 -21.73
N ARG A 13 -16.25 -7.23 -22.34
CA ARG A 13 -17.29 -7.95 -21.60
C ARG A 13 -16.75 -9.16 -20.84
N TYR A 14 -15.78 -9.88 -21.40
CA TYR A 14 -15.10 -10.99 -20.73
C TYR A 14 -14.23 -10.52 -19.55
N ILE A 15 -13.47 -9.44 -19.73
CA ILE A 15 -12.65 -8.85 -18.66
C ILE A 15 -13.55 -8.37 -17.52
N ILE A 16 -14.59 -7.60 -17.82
CA ILE A 16 -15.55 -7.14 -16.82
C ILE A 16 -16.15 -8.33 -16.08
N TYR A 17 -16.69 -9.32 -16.81
CA TYR A 17 -17.27 -10.51 -16.20
C TYR A 17 -16.29 -11.19 -15.25
N ARG A 18 -15.06 -11.46 -15.70
CA ARG A 18 -14.03 -12.14 -14.91
C ARG A 18 -13.60 -11.34 -13.67
N GLU A 19 -13.46 -10.02 -13.77
CA GLU A 19 -13.15 -9.15 -12.63
C GLU A 19 -14.33 -9.00 -11.66
N THR A 20 -15.57 -9.16 -12.14
CA THR A 20 -16.80 -9.11 -11.31
C THR A 20 -17.25 -10.47 -10.78
N LEU A 21 -16.55 -11.56 -11.12
CA LEU A 21 -16.90 -12.89 -10.60
C LEU A 21 -16.72 -12.92 -9.09
N VAL A 22 -17.81 -13.20 -8.39
CA VAL A 22 -17.82 -13.29 -6.93
C VAL A 22 -17.29 -14.66 -6.52
N ASP A 23 -16.05 -14.69 -6.02
CA ASP A 23 -15.53 -15.85 -5.30
C ASP A 23 -15.77 -15.66 -3.79
N TYR A 24 -16.84 -16.27 -3.29
CA TYR A 24 -17.23 -16.20 -1.88
C TYR A 24 -16.15 -16.71 -0.92
N ARG A 25 -15.32 -17.69 -1.36
CA ARG A 25 -14.23 -18.20 -0.52
C ARG A 25 -13.16 -17.14 -0.36
N GLU A 26 -12.80 -16.46 -1.43
CA GLU A 26 -11.87 -15.34 -1.35
C GLU A 26 -12.45 -14.21 -0.48
N GLN A 27 -13.69 -13.80 -0.73
CA GLN A 27 -14.32 -12.74 0.08
C GLN A 27 -14.33 -13.08 1.58
N PHE A 28 -14.61 -14.32 1.95
CA PHE A 28 -14.54 -14.78 3.34
C PHE A 28 -13.16 -14.59 3.96
N TRP A 29 -12.09 -15.03 3.28
CA TRP A 29 -10.72 -14.88 3.78
C TRP A 29 -10.28 -13.42 3.82
N SER A 30 -10.73 -12.59 2.88
CA SER A 30 -10.48 -11.14 2.92
C SER A 30 -11.16 -10.49 4.12
N ALA A 31 -12.42 -10.82 4.38
CA ALA A 31 -13.18 -10.31 5.51
C ALA A 31 -12.55 -10.74 6.83
N LEU A 32 -12.19 -12.02 6.97
CA LEU A 32 -11.57 -12.56 8.18
C LEU A 32 -10.18 -11.93 8.44
N GLY A 33 -9.34 -11.81 7.41
CA GLY A 33 -8.05 -11.14 7.52
C GLY A 33 -8.17 -9.67 7.91
N ALA A 34 -9.11 -8.94 7.31
CA ALA A 34 -9.39 -7.55 7.67
C ALA A 34 -9.90 -7.40 9.10
N MET A 35 -10.84 -8.25 9.53
CA MET A 35 -11.39 -8.24 10.88
C MET A 35 -10.30 -8.51 11.92
N VAL A 36 -9.46 -9.52 11.70
CA VAL A 36 -8.34 -9.84 12.62
C VAL A 36 -7.29 -8.73 12.63
N GLY A 37 -6.91 -8.21 11.47
CA GLY A 37 -5.91 -7.14 11.35
C GLY A 37 -6.34 -5.84 12.01
N ILE A 38 -7.53 -5.33 11.64
CA ILE A 38 -8.08 -4.10 12.23
C ILE A 38 -8.39 -4.33 13.72
N GLY A 39 -8.97 -5.47 14.08
CA GLY A 39 -9.30 -5.79 15.47
C GLY A 39 -8.08 -5.82 16.38
N ALA A 40 -6.97 -6.43 15.92
CA ALA A 40 -5.71 -6.45 16.67
C ALA A 40 -5.13 -5.04 16.86
N ILE A 41 -5.24 -4.18 15.84
CA ILE A 41 -4.81 -2.78 15.92
C ILE A 41 -5.69 -2.00 16.89
N ALA A 42 -7.01 -2.10 16.75
CA ALA A 42 -7.97 -1.42 17.61
C ALA A 42 -7.78 -1.82 19.08
N TRP A 43 -7.55 -3.11 19.34
CA TRP A 43 -7.21 -3.63 20.66
C TRP A 43 -5.91 -3.02 21.20
N LEU A 44 -4.79 -3.18 20.47
CA LEU A 44 -3.47 -2.75 20.95
C LEU A 44 -3.40 -1.24 21.14
N GLN A 45 -3.90 -0.48 20.16
CA GLN A 45 -3.93 0.98 20.22
C GLN A 45 -4.95 1.48 21.24
N GLY A 46 -6.01 0.72 21.51
CA GLY A 46 -6.98 1.03 22.57
C GLY A 46 -6.39 0.97 23.98
N LEU A 47 -5.27 0.26 24.18
CA LEU A 47 -4.54 0.25 25.45
C LEU A 47 -3.72 1.54 25.68
N THR A 48 -3.42 2.29 24.62
CA THR A 48 -2.44 3.40 24.66
C THR A 48 -3.01 4.74 24.25
N LEU A 49 -3.99 4.77 23.35
CA LEU A 49 -4.64 5.96 22.81
C LEU A 49 -6.06 6.13 23.39
N GLY A 50 -6.56 7.37 23.36
CA GLY A 50 -7.97 7.63 23.68
C GLY A 50 -8.90 7.12 22.58
N LYS A 51 -10.21 7.20 22.82
CA LYS A 51 -11.23 6.67 21.89
C LYS A 51 -11.21 7.38 20.54
N GLU A 52 -11.14 8.71 20.54
CA GLU A 52 -11.19 9.54 19.32
C GLU A 52 -9.97 9.32 18.42
N GLU A 53 -8.78 9.22 19.00
CA GLU A 53 -7.54 8.98 18.25
C GLU A 53 -7.54 7.62 17.56
N ASN A 54 -8.07 6.61 18.26
CA ASN A 54 -8.17 5.25 17.76
C ASN A 54 -9.09 5.20 16.52
N ILE A 55 -10.20 5.95 16.51
CA ILE A 55 -11.14 6.00 15.38
C ILE A 55 -10.47 6.50 14.09
N PHE A 56 -9.70 7.60 14.16
CA PHE A 56 -9.04 8.14 12.98
C PHE A 56 -7.99 7.19 12.39
N LEU A 57 -7.18 6.57 13.25
CA LEU A 57 -6.15 5.60 12.83
C LEU A 57 -6.78 4.34 12.26
N ILE A 58 -7.86 3.84 12.86
CA ILE A 58 -8.66 2.75 12.31
C ILE A 58 -9.17 3.12 10.91
N GLY A 59 -9.53 4.38 10.64
CA GLY A 59 -9.92 4.81 9.29
C GLY A 59 -8.81 4.60 8.25
N SER A 60 -7.59 5.04 8.56
CA SER A 60 -6.42 4.86 7.67
C SER A 60 -6.04 3.38 7.51
N PHE A 61 -5.98 2.62 8.61
CA PHE A 61 -5.68 1.19 8.54
C PHE A 61 -6.82 0.37 7.93
N GLY A 62 -8.06 0.83 8.08
CA GLY A 62 -9.25 0.26 7.45
C GLY A 62 -9.14 0.31 5.93
N ALA A 63 -8.80 1.47 5.37
CA ALA A 63 -8.53 1.63 3.94
C ALA A 63 -7.33 0.76 3.47
N SER A 64 -6.32 0.60 4.33
CA SER A 64 -5.18 -0.28 4.07
C SER A 64 -5.59 -1.75 4.02
N SER A 65 -6.50 -2.17 4.90
CA SER A 65 -7.04 -3.54 4.94
C SER A 65 -7.77 -3.89 3.62
N VAL A 66 -8.51 -2.94 3.03
CA VAL A 66 -9.17 -3.11 1.74
C VAL A 66 -8.16 -3.45 0.65
N LEU A 67 -7.02 -2.76 0.61
CA LEU A 67 -5.97 -3.05 -0.36
C LEU A 67 -5.27 -4.38 -0.06
N VAL A 68 -4.85 -4.58 1.19
CA VAL A 68 -3.96 -5.68 1.58
C VAL A 68 -4.69 -7.02 1.59
N TYR A 69 -5.95 -7.07 1.99
CA TYR A 69 -6.74 -8.31 2.04
C TYR A 69 -7.72 -8.44 0.88
N GLY A 70 -8.26 -7.33 0.36
CA GLY A 70 -9.24 -7.33 -0.74
C GLY A 70 -8.61 -7.25 -2.13
N ALA A 71 -7.50 -6.52 -2.29
CA ALA A 71 -6.80 -6.32 -3.56
C ALA A 71 -5.36 -6.84 -3.50
N ILE A 72 -5.17 -8.08 -3.03
CA ILE A 72 -3.88 -8.72 -2.70
C ILE A 72 -2.84 -8.59 -3.82
N GLN A 73 -3.28 -8.70 -5.08
CA GLN A 73 -2.42 -8.64 -6.26
C GLN A 73 -2.01 -7.22 -6.66
N SER A 74 -2.63 -6.20 -6.08
CA SER A 74 -2.33 -4.80 -6.37
C SER A 74 -0.89 -4.47 -6.00
N PRO A 75 -0.14 -3.76 -6.87
CA PRO A 75 1.16 -3.22 -6.53
C PRO A 75 1.10 -2.32 -5.29
N LEU A 76 0.01 -1.56 -5.11
CA LEU A 76 -0.18 -0.62 -3.99
C LEU A 76 -0.41 -1.33 -2.65
N ALA A 77 -0.81 -2.61 -2.69
CA ALA A 77 -1.03 -3.43 -1.51
C ALA A 77 0.25 -4.12 -1.00
N GLN A 78 1.35 -4.12 -1.77
CA GLN A 78 2.56 -4.88 -1.43
C GLN A 78 3.30 -4.30 -0.19
N PRO A 79 4.09 -5.11 0.53
CA PRO A 79 4.65 -4.72 1.85
C PRO A 79 5.45 -3.41 1.83
N ARG A 80 6.21 -3.17 0.76
CA ARG A 80 6.98 -1.93 0.57
C ARG A 80 6.07 -0.70 0.56
N ASN A 81 4.93 -0.78 -0.11
CA ASN A 81 3.99 0.32 -0.22
C ASN A 81 3.20 0.47 1.08
N LEU A 82 2.71 -0.64 1.65
CA LEU A 82 2.04 -0.63 2.97
C LEU A 82 2.91 0.06 4.03
N VAL A 83 4.08 -0.51 4.36
CA VAL A 83 4.92 0.02 5.44
C VAL A 83 5.56 1.34 5.04
N GLY A 84 6.18 1.40 3.87
CA GLY A 84 6.91 2.60 3.42
C GLY A 84 6.00 3.79 3.17
N GLY A 85 4.80 3.57 2.65
CA GLY A 85 3.82 4.63 2.38
C GLY A 85 3.36 5.29 3.67
N HIS A 86 2.92 4.49 4.66
CA HIS A 86 2.54 5.00 5.96
C HIS A 86 3.67 5.72 6.70
N VAL A 87 4.88 5.14 6.73
CA VAL A 87 6.03 5.74 7.43
C VAL A 87 6.45 7.06 6.79
N VAL A 88 6.59 7.11 5.46
CA VAL A 88 6.92 8.35 4.73
C VAL A 88 5.84 9.40 4.96
N SER A 89 4.57 9.02 4.86
CA SER A 89 3.46 9.93 5.11
C SER A 89 3.42 10.46 6.54
N ALA A 90 3.67 9.61 7.54
CA ALA A 90 3.71 10.03 8.94
C ALA A 90 4.84 11.02 9.20
N LEU A 91 6.03 10.78 8.63
CA LEU A 91 7.16 11.71 8.70
C LEU A 91 6.79 13.08 8.11
N VAL A 92 6.18 13.10 6.92
CA VAL A 92 5.74 14.34 6.29
C VAL A 92 4.69 15.06 7.12
N GLY A 93 3.66 14.35 7.60
CA GLY A 93 2.59 14.94 8.41
C GLY A 93 3.09 15.56 9.71
N VAL A 94 3.93 14.83 10.45
CA VAL A 94 4.58 15.36 11.68
C VAL A 94 5.46 16.56 11.37
N THR A 95 6.24 16.51 10.28
CA THR A 95 7.11 17.63 9.88
C THR A 95 6.29 18.89 9.56
N VAL A 96 5.19 18.74 8.82
CA VAL A 96 4.28 19.87 8.51
C VAL A 96 3.67 20.44 9.79
N HIS A 97 3.21 19.59 10.70
CA HIS A 97 2.65 20.01 11.98
C HIS A 97 3.67 20.76 12.86
N MET A 98 4.93 20.31 12.91
CA MET A 98 5.97 20.92 13.74
C MET A 98 6.53 22.23 13.18
N LEU A 99 6.54 22.41 11.86
CA LEU A 99 7.14 23.59 11.22
C LEU A 99 6.17 24.75 10.99
N LEU A 100 4.86 24.48 10.96
CA LEU A 100 3.85 25.48 10.61
C LEU A 100 2.91 25.75 11.78
N ALA A 101 2.33 26.94 11.80
CA ALA A 101 1.26 27.29 12.73
C ALA A 101 0.04 26.37 12.54
N ASP A 102 -0.75 26.21 13.59
CA ASP A 102 -1.95 25.33 13.60
C ASP A 102 -3.14 25.93 12.82
N ILE A 103 -2.92 26.17 11.54
CA ILE A 103 -3.91 26.67 10.57
C ILE A 103 -4.38 25.47 9.76
N ILE A 104 -5.31 24.71 10.34
CA ILE A 104 -5.74 23.39 9.85
C ILE A 104 -6.08 23.38 8.36
N TRP A 105 -6.81 24.39 7.85
CA TRP A 105 -7.23 24.43 6.45
C TRP A 105 -6.07 24.60 5.44
N ILE A 106 -4.87 24.95 5.91
CA ILE A 106 -3.63 24.98 5.13
C ILE A 106 -2.77 23.74 5.41
N THR A 107 -2.51 23.45 6.69
CA THR A 107 -1.57 22.40 7.09
C THR A 107 -2.07 21.00 6.73
N ALA A 108 -3.38 20.75 6.83
CA ALA A 108 -4.00 19.48 6.47
C ALA A 108 -3.86 19.13 4.97
N PRO A 109 -4.32 19.96 4.01
CA PRO A 109 -4.14 19.65 2.59
C PRO A 109 -2.66 19.68 2.18
N LEU A 110 -1.82 20.50 2.83
CA LEU A 110 -0.38 20.52 2.57
C LEU A 110 0.29 19.21 2.96
N ALA A 111 0.02 18.68 4.16
CA ALA A 111 0.53 17.39 4.61
C ALA A 111 0.11 16.26 3.67
N ALA A 112 -1.16 16.24 3.26
CA ALA A 112 -1.66 15.25 2.31
C ALA A 112 -0.94 15.36 0.95
N ALA A 113 -0.86 16.54 0.36
CA ALA A 113 -0.22 16.77 -0.94
C ALA A 113 1.28 16.43 -0.93
N LEU A 114 2.01 16.90 0.09
CA LEU A 114 3.44 16.60 0.23
C LEU A 114 3.68 15.10 0.45
N SER A 115 2.81 14.42 1.20
CA SER A 115 2.95 12.98 1.43
C SER A 115 2.76 12.17 0.15
N ILE A 116 1.85 12.59 -0.74
CA ILE A 116 1.66 11.97 -2.06
C ILE A 116 2.94 12.10 -2.88
N VAL A 117 3.50 13.31 -2.98
CA VAL A 117 4.75 13.56 -3.72
C VAL A 117 5.91 12.78 -3.12
N ALA A 118 6.05 12.77 -1.79
CA ALA A 118 7.10 12.02 -1.10
C ALA A 118 7.00 10.52 -1.39
N MET A 119 5.81 9.93 -1.30
CA MET A 119 5.58 8.52 -1.63
C MET A 119 5.86 8.20 -3.11
N GLN A 120 5.56 9.13 -4.03
CA GLN A 120 5.89 8.98 -5.45
C GLN A 120 7.42 8.94 -5.66
N ILE A 121 8.15 9.84 -5.00
CA ILE A 121 9.62 9.91 -5.06
C ILE A 121 10.25 8.62 -4.50
N THR A 122 9.80 8.17 -3.32
CA THR A 122 10.33 6.96 -2.65
C THR A 122 9.82 5.65 -3.28
N LYS A 123 8.87 5.73 -4.21
CA LYS A 123 8.18 4.59 -4.82
C LYS A 123 7.55 3.69 -3.75
N THR A 124 6.84 4.32 -2.82
CA THR A 124 6.08 3.68 -1.74
C THR A 124 4.62 4.11 -1.74
N LEU A 125 4.07 4.49 -2.91
CA LEU A 125 2.70 4.99 -3.03
C LEU A 125 1.68 4.02 -2.43
N HIS A 126 1.06 4.47 -1.35
CA HIS A 126 0.00 3.77 -0.63
C HIS A 126 -1.06 4.80 -0.26
N PRO A 127 -2.20 4.84 -0.98
CA PRO A 127 -3.22 5.88 -0.78
C PRO A 127 -3.65 6.10 0.69
N PRO A 128 -3.80 5.05 1.53
CA PRO A 128 -4.09 5.22 2.95
C PRO A 128 -3.05 6.02 3.75
N GLY A 129 -1.80 6.07 3.28
CA GLY A 129 -0.75 6.92 3.84
C GLY A 129 -1.09 8.40 3.79
N GLY A 130 -1.83 8.88 2.78
CA GLY A 130 -2.31 10.25 2.74
C GLY A 130 -3.18 10.61 3.96
N ALA A 131 -4.05 9.68 4.39
CA ALA A 131 -4.80 9.83 5.63
C ALA A 131 -3.90 9.79 6.86
N THR A 132 -2.85 8.96 6.88
CA THR A 132 -1.86 8.94 7.98
C THR A 132 -1.14 10.26 8.16
N ALA A 133 -0.77 10.94 7.07
CA ALA A 133 -0.18 12.28 7.10
C ALA A 133 -1.18 13.30 7.65
N LEU A 134 -2.43 13.23 7.19
CA LEU A 134 -3.51 14.11 7.62
C LEU A 134 -3.77 13.97 9.14
N ILE A 135 -3.83 12.75 9.66
CA ILE A 135 -4.05 12.46 11.09
C ILE A 135 -2.96 13.07 11.98
N ALA A 136 -1.71 13.16 11.50
CA ALA A 136 -0.65 13.82 12.25
C ALA A 136 -0.90 15.33 12.45
N VAL A 137 -1.74 15.94 11.60
CA VAL A 137 -2.10 17.36 11.66
C VAL A 137 -3.44 17.57 12.35
N ILE A 138 -4.47 16.80 12.00
CA ILE A 138 -5.85 16.99 12.51
C ILE A 138 -6.17 16.14 13.73
N GLY A 139 -5.23 15.28 14.15
CA GLY A 139 -5.37 14.44 15.33
C GLY A 139 -5.50 15.28 16.60
N SER A 140 -5.89 14.62 17.69
CA SER A 140 -5.96 15.28 18.99
C SER A 140 -4.59 15.81 19.45
N GLU A 141 -4.60 16.65 20.48
CA GLU A 141 -3.37 17.12 21.13
C GLU A 141 -2.46 15.97 21.60
N LYS A 142 -3.06 14.82 21.95
CA LYS A 142 -2.28 13.62 22.26
C LYS A 142 -1.52 13.09 21.06
N ILE A 143 -2.12 13.03 19.87
CA ILE A 143 -1.42 12.60 18.65
C ILE A 143 -0.35 13.60 18.24
N LYS A 144 -0.70 14.89 18.23
CA LYS A 144 0.21 15.98 17.89
C LYS A 144 1.46 15.99 18.79
N SER A 145 1.27 15.85 20.10
CA SER A 145 2.36 15.82 21.09
C SER A 145 3.28 14.61 21.02
N LEU A 146 2.90 13.52 20.32
CA LEU A 146 3.82 12.42 20.05
C LEU A 146 5.01 12.87 19.18
N GLY A 147 4.84 13.91 18.37
CA GLY A 147 5.84 14.34 17.40
C GLY A 147 6.30 13.15 16.53
N TYR A 148 7.60 12.95 16.38
CA TYR A 148 8.14 11.83 15.60
C TYR A 148 7.88 10.46 16.22
N TRP A 149 7.47 10.37 17.49
CA TRP A 149 7.07 9.10 18.09
C TRP A 149 5.82 8.53 17.40
N TYR A 150 4.94 9.37 16.85
CA TYR A 150 3.78 8.98 16.05
C TYR A 150 4.16 7.99 14.93
N VAL A 151 5.34 8.18 14.32
CA VAL A 151 5.86 7.33 13.24
C VAL A 151 6.11 5.91 13.72
N LEU A 152 6.66 5.74 14.92
CA LEU A 152 6.95 4.43 15.52
C LEU A 152 5.68 3.80 16.10
N SER A 153 4.95 4.58 16.89
CA SER A 153 3.66 4.19 17.44
C SER A 153 2.74 5.39 17.43
N PRO A 154 1.59 5.33 16.75
CA PRO A 154 0.87 4.11 16.34
C PRO A 154 1.13 3.61 14.91
N VAL A 155 1.88 4.36 14.09
CA VAL A 155 1.90 4.11 12.64
C VAL A 155 2.64 2.81 12.28
N LEU A 156 3.94 2.73 12.57
CA LEU A 156 4.74 1.56 12.21
C LEU A 156 4.22 0.28 12.87
N THR A 157 3.87 0.34 14.16
CA THR A 157 3.27 -0.80 14.86
C THR A 157 1.99 -1.29 14.19
N GLY A 158 1.07 -0.38 13.82
CA GLY A 158 -0.15 -0.72 13.08
C GLY A 158 0.14 -1.36 11.71
N CYS A 159 1.07 -0.79 10.93
CA CYS A 159 1.47 -1.36 9.64
C CYS A 159 2.05 -2.76 9.77
N LEU A 160 2.88 -3.01 10.79
CA LEU A 160 3.47 -4.32 11.04
C LEU A 160 2.41 -5.34 11.41
N ILE A 161 1.40 -4.97 12.21
CA ILE A 161 0.27 -5.85 12.52
C ILE A 161 -0.49 -6.22 11.26
N LEU A 162 -0.87 -5.24 10.43
CA LEU A 162 -1.54 -5.53 9.15
C LEU A 162 -0.70 -6.45 8.27
N LEU A 163 0.60 -6.17 8.15
CA LEU A 163 1.52 -6.96 7.35
C LEU A 163 1.62 -8.41 7.85
N MET A 164 1.76 -8.61 9.16
CA MET A 164 1.83 -9.95 9.75
C MET A 164 0.55 -10.75 9.49
N VAL A 165 -0.61 -10.13 9.70
CA VAL A 165 -1.90 -10.77 9.41
C VAL A 165 -2.03 -11.04 7.92
N ALA A 166 -1.55 -10.16 7.05
CA ALA A 166 -1.57 -10.37 5.60
C ALA A 166 -0.69 -11.53 5.16
N LEU A 167 0.51 -11.66 5.73
CA LEU A 167 1.40 -12.78 5.45
C LEU A 167 0.78 -14.12 5.88
N ILE A 168 -0.05 -14.14 6.92
CA ILE A 168 -0.79 -15.34 7.33
C ILE A 168 -1.96 -15.56 6.36
N PHE A 169 -2.96 -14.68 6.39
CA PHE A 169 -4.25 -14.91 5.73
C PHE A 169 -4.19 -14.94 4.20
N ASN A 170 -3.28 -14.18 3.58
CA ASN A 170 -3.13 -14.19 2.13
C ASN A 170 -2.24 -15.35 1.61
N ASN A 171 -1.77 -16.24 2.48
CA ASN A 171 -1.04 -17.44 2.10
C ASN A 171 -1.70 -18.73 2.64
N LEU A 172 -2.89 -18.66 3.27
CA LEU A 172 -3.64 -19.83 3.75
C LEU A 172 -4.26 -20.65 2.62
N THR A 173 -4.53 -20.03 1.47
CA THR A 173 -5.17 -20.71 0.32
C THR A 173 -4.27 -20.70 -0.90
N PRO A 174 -4.28 -21.76 -1.73
CA PRO A 174 -3.50 -21.80 -2.98
C PRO A 174 -3.86 -20.73 -4.00
N ALA A 175 -5.08 -20.19 -3.93
CA ALA A 175 -5.55 -19.11 -4.80
C ALA A 175 -4.93 -17.75 -4.46
N ARG A 176 -4.37 -17.60 -3.25
CA ARG A 176 -3.79 -16.35 -2.75
C ARG A 176 -2.29 -16.46 -2.63
N SER A 177 -1.60 -15.34 -2.86
CA SER A 177 -0.17 -15.24 -2.60
C SER A 177 0.20 -13.81 -2.28
N TYR A 178 0.92 -13.63 -1.18
CA TYR A 178 1.39 -12.33 -0.72
C TYR A 178 2.73 -12.48 0.01
N PRO A 179 3.80 -11.77 -0.37
CA PRO A 179 3.86 -10.73 -1.41
C PRO A 179 3.85 -11.31 -2.83
N ASN A 180 3.25 -10.58 -3.78
CA ASN A 180 3.22 -10.98 -5.18
C ASN A 180 4.61 -10.85 -5.83
N ARG A 181 5.18 -11.96 -6.30
CA ARG A 181 6.51 -12.02 -6.95
C ARG A 181 6.50 -11.69 -8.46
N SER A 182 5.34 -11.40 -9.04
CA SER A 182 5.12 -11.33 -10.50
C SER A 182 6.09 -10.38 -11.24
N ILE A 183 6.34 -9.17 -10.72
CA ILE A 183 7.19 -8.15 -11.38
C ILE A 183 8.64 -8.63 -11.59
N THR A 184 9.18 -9.41 -10.67
CA THR A 184 10.57 -9.92 -10.76
C THR A 184 10.68 -11.02 -11.80
N SER A 185 9.64 -11.86 -11.94
CA SER A 185 9.63 -13.00 -12.85
C SER A 185 9.55 -12.59 -14.32
N TRP A 186 8.75 -11.57 -14.65
CA TRP A 186 8.64 -11.04 -16.02
C TRP A 186 9.94 -10.38 -16.49
N ARG A 187 10.57 -9.55 -15.64
CA ARG A 187 11.88 -8.93 -15.95
C ARG A 187 13.00 -9.96 -16.13
N ARG A 188 13.02 -11.04 -15.34
CA ARG A 188 14.00 -12.13 -15.48
C ARG A 188 13.77 -12.92 -16.78
N ARG A 189 12.52 -13.21 -17.13
CA ARG A 189 12.15 -13.93 -18.36
C ARG A 189 12.53 -13.12 -19.61
N ASN A 190 12.24 -11.82 -19.63
CA ASN A 190 12.58 -10.95 -20.76
C ASN A 190 14.08 -10.61 -20.86
N ARG A 191 14.84 -10.65 -19.76
CA ARG A 191 16.31 -10.52 -19.80
C ARG A 191 16.99 -11.73 -20.42
N ARG A 192 16.50 -12.95 -20.16
CA ARG A 192 17.03 -14.20 -20.76
C ARG A 192 16.69 -14.34 -22.24
N ALA A 193 15.60 -13.71 -22.70
CA ALA A 193 15.16 -13.72 -24.09
C ALA A 193 15.83 -12.67 -25.00
N ARG A 194 16.73 -11.81 -24.47
CA ARG A 194 17.51 -10.91 -25.33
C ARG A 194 18.62 -11.71 -26.03
N PRO A 195 18.70 -11.72 -27.37
CA PRO A 195 19.86 -12.28 -28.06
C PRO A 195 21.11 -11.56 -27.57
N ARG A 196 22.15 -12.31 -27.19
CA ARG A 196 23.49 -11.74 -27.01
C ARG A 196 23.89 -11.12 -28.35
N LYS A 197 23.82 -9.79 -28.46
CA LYS A 197 24.42 -9.07 -29.60
C LYS A 197 25.89 -9.51 -29.66
N HIS A 198 26.30 -10.00 -30.82
CA HIS A 198 27.62 -10.56 -31.07
C HIS A 198 28.70 -9.67 -30.46
N ALA A 199 29.59 -10.29 -29.67
CA ALA A 199 30.85 -9.68 -29.33
C ALA A 199 31.59 -9.43 -30.67
N PRO A 200 32.15 -8.23 -30.90
CA PRO A 200 33.01 -8.04 -32.05
C PRO A 200 34.18 -9.02 -31.93
N SER A 201 34.30 -9.90 -32.92
CA SER A 201 35.47 -10.76 -33.10
C SER A 201 36.69 -9.85 -33.20
N MET A 202 37.51 -9.80 -32.14
CA MET A 202 38.88 -9.33 -32.24
C MET A 202 39.65 -10.34 -33.10
N ALA A 203 39.59 -10.15 -34.41
CA ALA A 203 40.53 -10.76 -35.33
C ALA A 203 41.90 -10.13 -35.06
N THR A 204 42.67 -10.87 -34.26
CA THR A 204 44.11 -11.11 -34.41
C THR A 204 44.92 -10.02 -35.11
N ARG A 205 45.68 -9.28 -34.29
CA ARG A 205 47.06 -8.86 -34.64
C ARG A 205 47.81 -10.05 -35.24
N ARG A 206 48.49 -9.86 -36.38
CA ARG A 206 49.85 -10.37 -36.73
C ARG A 206 50.10 -10.16 -38.23
N GLY A 207 51.30 -9.66 -38.56
CA GLY A 207 51.89 -9.67 -39.90
C GLY A 207 52.03 -8.29 -40.49
#